data_AF-A0A6P5YSJ3-F1
#
_entry.id   AF-A0A6P5YSJ3-F1
#
_cell.length_a   1.000
_cell.length_b   1.000
_cell.length_c   1.000
_cell.angle_alpha   90.00
_cell.angle_beta   90.00
_cell.angle_gamma   90.00
#
_symmetry.space_group_name_H-M   'P 1'
#
loop_
_entity.id
_entity.type
_entity.pdbx_description
1 polymer ?
#
loop_
_entity_poly.entity_id
_entity_poly.type
_entity_poly.pdbx_seq_one_letter_code
_entity_poly.pdbx_strand_id
1 'polypeptide(L)'
;MSRERERVDEIGKKIKREADVSSNHQMGRRHMLGPPGTLNTITPCAACKLLRRRCAQECPFSPYFSPHEPQKFASVHKVFGASNVSKMLMEVPESQRADTANSLVYEANVRLGDPVYGCMGAISALQQQVQSLQAELNAVRAEIIKYKYREANLLSSSHVALLSPGVVSIAAPPQPAPIQPPTPPPALPPTPTSSMYTQRTTTADYSTISNENVSYFG
;
A
#
# COMPACT_ATOMS: atom_id res chain seq x y z
N MET A 1 -39.65 2.31 13.31
CA MET A 1 -38.67 3.41 13.50
C MET A 1 -38.90 4.12 14.83
N SER A 2 -38.73 3.43 15.96
CA SER A 2 -39.09 3.97 17.29
C SER A 2 -38.21 3.46 18.44
N ARG A 3 -36.94 3.09 18.18
CA ARG A 3 -36.00 2.68 19.24
C ARG A 3 -34.63 3.39 19.19
N GLU A 4 -34.38 4.20 18.17
CA GLU A 4 -33.11 4.95 18.02
C GLU A 4 -33.14 6.37 18.60
N ARG A 5 -34.31 6.90 18.98
CA ARG A 5 -34.43 8.24 19.57
C ARG A 5 -34.34 8.29 21.09
N GLU A 6 -34.28 7.15 21.77
CA GLU A 6 -34.26 7.09 23.25
C GLU A 6 -32.83 6.92 23.83
N ARG A 7 -31.80 6.78 22.99
CA ARG A 7 -30.41 6.59 23.43
C ARG A 7 -29.55 7.86 23.40
N VAL A 8 -30.09 8.96 22.86
CA VAL A 8 -29.34 10.22 22.67
C VAL A 8 -29.50 11.17 23.87
N ASP A 9 -30.50 10.96 24.74
CA ASP A 9 -30.75 11.80 25.92
C ASP A 9 -30.08 11.32 27.22
N GLU A 10 -29.40 10.17 27.22
CA GLU A 10 -28.68 9.64 28.39
C GLU A 10 -27.21 10.10 28.46
N ILE A 11 -26.71 10.79 27.41
CA ILE A 11 -25.33 11.29 27.30
C ILE A 11 -25.20 12.75 27.76
N GLY A 12 -26.31 13.45 28.01
CA GLY A 12 -26.35 14.88 28.37
C GLY A 12 -26.21 15.23 29.86
N LYS A 13 -26.12 14.26 30.78
CA LYS A 13 -26.14 14.51 32.24
C LYS A 13 -24.84 14.24 33.01
N LYS A 14 -23.72 13.94 32.35
CA LYS A 14 -22.42 13.68 33.03
C LYS A 14 -21.36 14.80 32.88
N ILE A 15 -21.73 15.95 32.31
CA ILE A 15 -20.78 17.03 31.94
C ILE A 15 -20.88 18.27 32.88
N LYS A 16 -21.62 18.21 33.99
CA LYS A 16 -21.72 19.36 34.90
C LYS A 16 -21.69 18.92 36.36
N ARG A 17 -20.64 19.36 37.08
CA ARG A 17 -20.16 18.96 38.42
C ARG A 17 -19.30 17.70 38.29
N GLU A 18 -17.98 17.74 38.47
CA GLU A 18 -17.29 18.34 39.61
C GLU A 18 -15.99 19.02 39.16
N ALA A 19 -15.97 20.34 39.28
CA ALA A 19 -14.77 21.14 39.36
C ALA A 19 -14.72 21.69 40.79
N ASP A 20 -13.53 21.58 41.37
CA ASP A 20 -13.03 22.18 42.61
C ASP A 20 -13.19 21.46 43.97
N VAL A 21 -12.01 21.37 44.60
CA VAL A 21 -11.68 21.19 46.04
C VAL A 21 -11.17 19.80 46.51
N SER A 22 -9.86 19.64 46.29
CA SER A 22 -8.81 19.33 47.28
C SER A 22 -8.78 17.97 48.02
N SER A 23 -7.73 17.17 47.78
CA SER A 23 -6.56 17.08 48.69
C SER A 23 -5.61 15.91 48.36
N ASN A 24 -4.32 16.28 48.30
CA ASN A 24 -3.12 15.53 48.71
C ASN A 24 -3.12 13.99 48.60
N HIS A 25 -2.39 13.47 47.62
CA HIS A 25 -1.38 12.45 47.93
C HIS A 25 -0.09 12.65 47.15
N GLN A 26 0.93 12.93 47.95
CA GLN A 26 2.30 13.25 47.63
C GLN A 26 3.10 11.95 47.53
N MET A 27 3.75 11.71 46.40
CA MET A 27 4.88 10.78 46.32
C MET A 27 6.01 11.37 45.48
N GLY A 28 7.09 11.76 46.17
CA GLY A 28 8.46 11.49 45.73
C GLY A 28 9.01 12.29 44.55
N ARG A 29 9.01 13.62 44.60
CA ARG A 29 9.80 14.46 43.69
C ARG A 29 11.27 14.46 44.13
N ARG A 30 12.08 13.55 43.59
CA ARG A 30 13.55 13.67 43.72
C ARG A 30 14.00 14.86 42.86
N HIS A 31 14.17 16.02 43.50
CA HIS A 31 14.88 17.15 42.92
C HIS A 31 16.35 16.77 42.76
N MET A 32 16.78 16.50 41.52
CA MET A 32 18.20 16.58 41.17
C MET A 32 18.48 18.05 40.87
N LEU A 33 19.21 18.73 41.77
CA LEU A 33 19.75 20.06 41.54
C LEU A 33 20.75 19.99 40.38
N GLY A 34 20.28 20.30 39.17
CA GLY A 34 21.12 20.67 38.04
C GLY A 34 21.27 22.20 37.96
N PRO A 35 22.33 22.73 37.32
CA PRO A 35 22.63 24.16 37.31
C PRO A 35 21.56 24.97 36.55
N PRO A 36 21.35 26.26 36.90
CA PRO A 36 20.40 27.13 36.23
C PRO A 36 21.00 27.67 34.93
N GLY A 37 20.73 27.00 33.83
CA GLY A 37 20.95 27.51 32.47
C GLY A 37 19.67 27.33 31.67
N THR A 38 18.99 28.45 31.39
CA THR A 38 17.88 28.62 30.43
C THR A 38 16.86 27.47 30.39
N LEU A 39 15.80 27.58 31.21
CA LEU A 39 14.58 26.81 30.99
C LEU A 39 13.91 27.27 29.70
N ASN A 40 14.34 26.68 28.58
CA ASN A 40 13.63 26.77 27.32
C ASN A 40 12.23 26.19 27.57
N THR A 41 11.20 27.00 27.39
CA THR A 41 9.77 26.66 27.41
C THR A 41 9.39 25.78 26.20
N ILE A 42 10.27 24.86 25.80
CA ILE A 42 10.05 23.97 24.66
C ILE A 42 9.18 22.83 25.15
N THR A 43 7.94 22.83 24.68
CA THR A 43 7.05 21.68 24.80
C THR A 43 7.81 20.44 24.31
N PRO A 44 8.04 19.43 25.17
CA PRO A 44 8.81 18.26 24.77
C PRO A 44 8.07 17.52 23.65
N CYS A 45 8.80 17.05 22.64
CA CYS A 45 8.22 16.20 21.60
C CYS A 45 7.62 14.91 22.18
N ALA A 46 6.78 14.21 21.42
CA ALA A 46 6.13 12.98 21.89
C ALA A 46 7.13 11.93 22.38
N ALA A 47 8.29 11.83 21.72
CA ALA A 47 9.36 10.92 22.12
C ALA A 47 9.94 11.24 23.50
N CYS A 48 10.38 12.48 23.70
CA CYS A 48 10.98 12.90 24.96
C CYS A 48 9.97 12.88 26.11
N LYS A 49 8.69 13.19 25.82
CA LYS A 49 7.59 13.06 26.78
C LYS A 49 7.39 11.60 27.21
N LEU A 50 7.34 10.65 26.27
CA LEU A 50 7.17 9.22 26.58
C LEU A 50 8.39 8.65 27.33
N LEU A 51 9.60 9.02 26.90
CA LEU A 51 10.87 8.56 27.49
C LEU A 51 11.23 9.28 28.79
N ARG A 52 10.41 10.23 29.26
CA ARG A 52 10.62 10.99 30.50
C ARG A 52 11.99 11.68 30.57
N ARG A 53 12.48 12.23 29.45
CA ARG A 53 13.76 12.94 29.35
C ARG A 53 13.58 14.37 28.81
N ARG A 54 14.58 15.23 29.02
CA ARG A 54 14.58 16.59 28.48
C ARG A 54 14.64 16.56 26.94
N CYS A 55 13.84 17.38 26.28
CA CYS A 55 13.94 17.60 24.84
C CYS A 55 15.04 18.63 24.56
N ALA A 56 16.12 18.21 23.91
CA ALA A 56 17.19 19.10 23.46
C ALA A 56 16.74 19.94 22.24
N GLN A 57 17.49 21.01 21.93
CA GLN A 57 17.27 21.82 20.71
C GLN A 57 17.39 20.93 19.46
N GLU A 58 18.50 20.18 19.37
CA GLU A 58 18.77 19.23 18.29
C GLU A 58 18.24 17.82 18.60
N CYS A 59 16.98 17.72 18.99
CA CYS A 59 16.37 16.42 19.27
C CYS A 59 16.03 15.69 17.95
N PRO A 60 16.57 14.48 17.69
CA PRO A 60 16.37 13.77 16.42
C PRO A 60 14.92 13.33 16.18
N PHE A 61 14.08 13.36 17.22
CA PHE A 61 12.68 12.99 17.14
C PHE A 61 11.74 14.19 17.02
N SER A 62 12.19 15.40 17.39
CA SER A 62 11.31 16.56 17.52
C SER A 62 10.63 16.98 16.21
N PRO A 63 11.32 16.99 15.05
CA PRO A 63 10.68 17.35 13.79
C PRO A 63 9.58 16.38 13.33
N TYR A 64 9.65 15.10 13.75
CA TYR A 64 8.82 14.03 13.19
C TYR A 64 7.73 13.52 14.16
N PHE A 65 7.93 13.71 15.48
CA PHE A 65 7.03 13.20 16.51
C PHE A 65 6.43 14.34 17.35
N SER A 66 5.38 14.96 16.82
CA SER A 66 4.63 16.04 17.46
C SER A 66 4.05 15.63 18.83
N PRO A 67 4.08 16.50 19.85
CA PRO A 67 3.43 16.23 21.14
C PRO A 67 1.91 16.03 21.05
N HIS A 68 1.28 16.49 19.97
CA HIS A 68 -0.15 16.31 19.71
C HIS A 68 -0.52 14.91 19.24
N GLU A 69 0.47 14.13 18.78
CA GLU A 69 0.26 12.77 18.25
C GLU A 69 1.12 11.74 19.02
N PRO A 70 0.93 11.59 20.34
CA PRO A 70 1.78 10.74 21.18
C PRO A 70 1.73 9.26 20.77
N GLN A 71 0.62 8.83 20.15
CA GLN A 71 0.43 7.45 19.71
C GLN A 71 1.41 7.07 18.60
N LYS A 72 1.79 8.00 17.70
CA LYS A 72 2.77 7.73 16.64
C LYS A 72 4.09 7.24 17.23
N PHE A 73 4.62 7.97 18.23
CA PHE A 73 5.86 7.56 18.87
C PHE A 73 5.69 6.31 19.74
N ALA A 74 4.54 6.16 20.43
CA ALA A 74 4.28 4.98 21.24
C ALA A 74 4.30 3.68 20.41
N SER A 75 3.68 3.69 19.22
CA SER A 75 3.69 2.53 18.32
C SER A 75 5.09 2.17 17.86
N VAL A 76 5.86 3.14 17.31
CA VAL A 76 7.21 2.87 16.82
C VAL A 76 8.17 2.49 17.95
N HIS A 77 8.01 3.06 19.14
CA HIS A 77 8.80 2.70 20.31
C HIS A 77 8.54 1.25 20.73
N LYS A 78 7.28 0.80 20.68
CA LYS A 78 6.91 -0.58 21.04
C LYS A 78 7.44 -1.61 20.05
N VAL A 79 7.45 -1.31 18.75
CA VAL A 79 7.84 -2.27 17.70
C VAL A 79 9.33 -2.23 17.41
N PHE A 80 9.92 -1.04 17.24
CA PHE A 80 11.31 -0.87 16.83
C PHE A 80 12.23 -0.48 17.98
N GLY A 81 11.73 0.22 18.99
CA GLY A 81 12.53 0.78 20.08
C GLY A 81 13.16 2.13 19.70
N ALA A 82 13.32 3.02 20.69
CA ALA A 82 13.75 4.40 20.45
C ALA A 82 15.14 4.49 19.80
N SER A 83 16.10 3.67 20.23
CA SER A 83 17.46 3.70 19.70
C SER A 83 17.53 3.30 18.23
N ASN A 84 16.77 2.28 17.83
CA ASN A 84 16.71 1.83 16.44
C ASN A 84 16.02 2.88 15.57
N VAL A 85 14.91 3.48 16.02
CA VAL A 85 14.25 4.58 15.30
C VAL A 85 15.22 5.74 15.11
N SER A 86 15.96 6.14 16.15
CA SER A 86 16.97 7.19 16.02
C SER A 86 18.03 6.83 14.98
N LYS A 87 18.53 5.59 15.01
CA LYS A 87 19.54 5.11 14.06
C LYS A 87 19.03 5.15 12.62
N MET A 88 17.85 4.57 12.35
CA MET A 88 17.24 4.55 11.01
C MET A 88 16.99 5.96 10.45
N LEU A 89 16.55 6.91 11.30
CA LEU A 89 16.39 8.30 10.87
C LEU A 89 17.73 8.98 10.55
N MET A 90 18.81 8.63 11.25
CA MET A 90 20.13 9.22 10.98
C MET A 90 20.85 8.57 9.80
N GLU A 91 20.49 7.34 9.42
CA GLU A 91 21.04 6.63 8.26
C GLU A 91 20.51 7.16 6.92
N VAL A 92 19.35 7.82 6.91
CA VAL A 92 18.77 8.43 5.70
C VAL A 92 19.09 9.93 5.60
N PRO A 93 19.16 10.49 4.37
CA PRO A 93 19.26 11.93 4.16
C PRO A 93 18.12 12.69 4.83
N GLU A 94 18.37 13.92 5.27
CA GLU A 94 17.39 14.72 6.01
C GLU A 94 16.06 14.90 5.27
N SER A 95 16.12 15.04 3.94
CA SER A 95 14.94 15.16 3.07
C SER A 95 14.01 13.95 3.12
N GLN A 96 14.51 12.77 3.47
CA GLN A 96 13.73 11.52 3.51
C GLN A 96 13.32 11.12 4.93
N ARG A 97 13.79 11.83 5.97
CA ARG A 97 13.52 11.46 7.36
C ARG A 97 12.05 11.55 7.73
N ALA A 98 11.33 12.53 7.19
CA ALA A 98 9.89 12.66 7.41
C ALA A 98 9.13 11.45 6.85
N ASP A 99 9.44 11.06 5.62
CA ASP A 99 8.83 9.87 4.98
C ASP A 99 9.22 8.59 5.70
N THR A 100 10.49 8.47 6.11
CA THR A 100 10.96 7.33 6.90
C THR A 100 10.21 7.22 8.23
N ALA A 101 10.02 8.33 8.95
CA ALA A 101 9.25 8.34 10.18
C ALA A 101 7.79 7.91 9.94
N ASN A 102 7.16 8.39 8.86
CA ASN A 102 5.80 8.00 8.49
C ASN A 102 5.70 6.49 8.16
N SER A 103 6.66 5.94 7.42
CA SER A 103 6.74 4.51 7.10
C SER A 103 6.90 3.66 8.37
N LEU A 104 7.79 4.07 9.29
CA LEU A 104 7.96 3.38 10.57
C LEU A 104 6.67 3.41 11.39
N VAL A 105 5.96 4.54 11.43
CA VAL A 105 4.67 4.64 12.13
C VAL A 105 3.64 3.69 11.50
N TYR A 106 3.54 3.66 10.17
CA TYR A 106 2.64 2.74 9.46
C TYR A 106 2.96 1.28 9.80
N GLU A 107 4.21 0.86 9.61
CA GLU A 107 4.64 -0.52 9.87
C GLU A 107 4.43 -0.92 11.32
N ALA A 108 4.72 -0.02 12.26
CA ALA A 108 4.48 -0.28 13.67
C ALA A 108 2.99 -0.49 13.95
N ASN A 109 2.11 0.36 13.43
CA ASN A 109 0.67 0.23 13.62
C ASN A 109 0.14 -1.08 13.04
N VAL A 110 0.58 -1.45 11.83
CA VAL A 110 0.17 -2.72 11.22
C VAL A 110 0.68 -3.91 12.03
N ARG A 111 1.94 -3.90 12.48
CA ARG A 111 2.50 -4.97 13.33
C ARG A 111 1.81 -5.08 14.70
N LEU A 112 1.29 -3.97 15.23
CA LEU A 112 0.50 -4.00 16.47
C LEU A 112 -0.91 -4.56 16.26
N GLY A 113 -1.51 -4.36 15.08
CA GLY A 113 -2.79 -4.95 14.71
C GLY A 113 -2.69 -6.43 14.31
N ASP A 114 -1.59 -6.80 13.64
CA ASP A 114 -1.25 -8.17 13.26
C ASP A 114 0.17 -8.51 13.77
N PRO A 115 0.28 -9.08 14.98
CA PRO A 115 1.57 -9.43 15.57
C PRO A 115 2.33 -10.53 14.83
N VAL A 116 1.64 -11.33 14.01
CA VAL A 116 2.21 -12.49 13.31
C VAL A 116 2.78 -12.05 11.97
N TYR A 117 1.97 -11.44 11.10
CA TYR A 117 2.38 -11.10 9.74
C TYR A 117 2.63 -9.60 9.53
N GLY A 118 2.02 -8.71 10.31
CA GLY A 118 2.19 -7.26 10.17
C GLY A 118 2.02 -6.79 8.72
N CYS A 119 2.98 -5.99 8.22
CA CYS A 119 2.95 -5.50 6.85
C CYS A 119 3.09 -6.60 5.79
N MET A 120 3.68 -7.76 6.11
CA MET A 120 3.77 -8.88 5.17
C MET A 120 2.38 -9.46 4.85
N GLY A 121 1.46 -9.48 5.83
CA GLY A 121 0.09 -9.92 5.61
C GLY A 121 -0.63 -9.02 4.59
N ALA A 122 -0.46 -7.70 4.72
CA ALA A 122 -1.00 -6.73 3.77
C ALA A 122 -0.42 -6.93 2.36
N ILE A 123 0.90 -7.17 2.25
CA ILE A 123 1.57 -7.44 0.97
C ILE A 123 0.98 -8.72 0.33
N SER A 124 0.88 -9.81 1.07
CA SER A 124 0.35 -11.07 0.55
C SER A 124 -1.11 -10.96 0.11
N ALA A 125 -1.94 -10.24 0.87
CA ALA A 125 -3.34 -10.00 0.49
C ALA A 125 -3.44 -9.19 -0.82
N LEU A 126 -2.64 -8.14 -0.97
CA LEU A 126 -2.58 -7.35 -2.20
C LEU A 126 -2.09 -8.16 -3.40
N GLN A 127 -1.07 -9.00 -3.20
CA GLN A 127 -0.57 -9.90 -4.24
C GLN A 127 -1.63 -10.90 -4.71
N GLN A 128 -2.40 -11.47 -3.79
CA GLN A 128 -3.53 -12.35 -4.14
C GLN A 128 -4.62 -11.59 -4.90
N GLN A 129 -4.94 -10.37 -4.49
CA GLN A 129 -5.92 -9.53 -5.18
C GLN A 129 -5.49 -9.20 -6.61
N VAL A 130 -4.23 -8.84 -6.82
CA VAL A 130 -3.66 -8.59 -8.14
C VAL A 130 -3.78 -9.85 -9.02
N GLN A 131 -3.45 -11.03 -8.48
CA GLN A 131 -3.55 -12.29 -9.23
C GLN A 131 -5.00 -12.62 -9.58
N SER A 132 -5.94 -12.45 -8.65
CA SER A 132 -7.36 -12.68 -8.88
C SER A 132 -7.91 -11.76 -9.97
N LEU A 133 -7.62 -10.46 -9.89
CA LEU A 133 -8.06 -9.48 -10.89
C LEU A 133 -7.43 -9.74 -12.26
N GLN A 134 -6.17 -10.16 -12.30
CA GLN A 134 -5.50 -10.53 -13.54
C GLN A 134 -6.14 -11.77 -14.18
N ALA A 135 -6.54 -12.76 -13.38
CA ALA A 135 -7.25 -13.95 -13.85
C ALA A 135 -8.63 -13.59 -14.43
N GLU A 136 -9.39 -12.72 -13.75
CA GLU A 136 -10.68 -12.23 -14.23
C GLU A 136 -10.54 -11.47 -15.57
N LEU A 137 -9.58 -10.55 -15.66
CA LEU A 137 -9.28 -9.84 -16.90
C LEU A 137 -8.93 -10.79 -18.05
N ASN A 138 -8.15 -11.84 -17.76
CA ASN A 138 -7.78 -12.83 -18.77
C ASN A 138 -8.99 -13.67 -19.21
N ALA A 139 -9.89 -14.04 -18.29
CA ALA A 139 -11.11 -14.75 -18.61
C ALA A 139 -12.03 -13.93 -19.52
N VAL A 140 -12.23 -12.64 -19.20
CA VAL A 140 -13.04 -11.73 -20.02
C VAL A 140 -12.43 -11.54 -21.41
N ARG A 141 -11.10 -11.36 -21.50
CA ARG A 141 -10.39 -11.28 -22.78
C ARG A 141 -10.57 -12.54 -23.63
N ALA A 142 -10.49 -13.71 -23.02
CA ALA A 142 -10.69 -14.98 -23.70
C ALA A 142 -12.13 -15.12 -24.25
N GLU A 143 -13.14 -14.72 -23.47
CA GLU A 143 -14.53 -14.70 -23.94
C GLU A 143 -14.71 -13.71 -25.10
N ILE A 144 -14.14 -12.50 -25.05
CA ILE A 144 -14.19 -11.54 -26.16
C ILE A 144 -13.62 -12.14 -27.45
N ILE A 145 -12.46 -12.79 -27.38
CA ILE A 145 -11.82 -13.43 -28.55
C ILE A 145 -12.73 -14.52 -29.12
N LYS A 146 -13.34 -15.33 -28.25
CA LYS A 146 -14.28 -16.39 -28.63
C LYS A 146 -15.53 -15.83 -29.31
N TYR A 147 -16.09 -14.71 -28.83
CA TYR A 147 -17.20 -14.04 -29.49
C TYR A 147 -16.82 -13.51 -30.87
N LYS A 148 -15.66 -12.82 -31.00
CA LYS A 148 -15.16 -12.32 -32.29
C LYS A 148 -14.92 -13.44 -33.31
N TYR A 149 -14.38 -14.57 -32.87
CA TYR A 149 -14.18 -15.73 -33.75
C TYR A 149 -15.50 -16.34 -34.21
N ARG A 150 -16.49 -16.46 -33.31
CA ARG A 150 -17.84 -16.94 -33.66
C ARG A 150 -18.51 -16.02 -34.68
N GLU A 151 -18.44 -14.70 -34.48
CA GLU A 151 -18.97 -13.71 -35.41
C GLU A 151 -18.33 -13.83 -36.80
N ALA A 152 -17.00 -13.89 -36.88
CA ALA A 152 -16.27 -14.08 -38.13
C ALA A 152 -16.62 -15.40 -38.84
N ASN A 153 -16.83 -16.48 -38.09
CA ASN A 153 -17.19 -17.78 -38.67
C ASN A 153 -18.63 -17.80 -39.22
N LEU A 154 -19.57 -17.09 -38.57
CA LEU A 154 -20.94 -16.93 -39.08
C LEU A 154 -20.98 -16.09 -40.36
N LEU A 155 -20.20 -15.00 -40.41
CA LEU A 155 -20.05 -14.18 -41.62
C LEU A 155 -19.42 -15.00 -42.76
N SER A 156 -18.36 -15.76 -42.49
CA SER A 156 -17.70 -16.63 -43.48
C SER A 156 -18.63 -17.73 -44.02
N SER A 157 -19.42 -18.38 -43.15
CA SER A 157 -20.38 -19.41 -43.57
C SER A 157 -21.53 -18.87 -44.42
N SER A 158 -21.90 -17.60 -44.27
CA SER A 158 -22.94 -16.94 -45.06
C SER A 158 -22.50 -16.68 -46.51
N HIS A 159 -21.20 -16.43 -46.73
CA HIS A 159 -20.63 -16.24 -48.07
C HIS A 159 -20.49 -17.55 -48.86
N VAL A 160 -20.38 -18.70 -48.19
CA VAL A 160 -20.31 -20.01 -48.86
C VAL A 160 -21.70 -20.48 -49.31
N ALA A 161 -22.77 -20.12 -48.59
CA ALA A 161 -24.14 -20.49 -48.96
C ALA A 161 -24.70 -19.74 -50.19
N LEU A 162 -24.14 -18.56 -50.52
CA LEU A 162 -24.58 -17.76 -51.67
C LEU A 162 -23.81 -18.06 -52.97
N LEU A 163 -22.78 -18.92 -52.93
CA LEU A 163 -22.03 -19.38 -54.11
C LEU A 163 -22.25 -20.87 -54.32
N SER A 164 -23.50 -21.26 -54.58
CA SER A 164 -23.82 -22.58 -55.09
C SER A 164 -24.40 -22.49 -56.51
N PRO A 165 -23.57 -22.52 -57.57
CA PRO A 165 -24.01 -23.03 -58.85
C PRO A 165 -23.71 -24.52 -58.89
N GLY A 166 -24.76 -25.33 -59.07
CA GLY A 166 -24.62 -26.77 -59.19
C GLY A 166 -23.65 -27.15 -60.31
N VAL A 167 -22.57 -27.84 -59.94
CA VAL A 167 -21.84 -28.74 -60.85
C VAL A 167 -21.39 -29.96 -60.05
N VAL A 168 -21.91 -31.11 -60.44
CA VAL A 168 -21.41 -32.43 -60.01
C VAL A 168 -20.05 -32.59 -60.69
N SER A 169 -18.96 -32.66 -59.92
CA SER A 169 -17.64 -33.01 -60.45
C SER A 169 -17.15 -34.30 -59.79
N ILE A 170 -17.07 -35.33 -60.61
CA ILE A 170 -16.43 -36.60 -60.33
C ILE A 170 -14.93 -36.37 -60.50
N ALA A 171 -14.17 -36.36 -59.40
CA ALA A 171 -12.70 -36.40 -59.45
C ALA A 171 -12.15 -37.21 -58.29
N ALA A 172 -11.17 -38.05 -58.63
CA ALA A 172 -10.57 -39.12 -57.83
C ALA A 172 -10.00 -38.68 -56.46
N PRO A 173 -9.89 -39.60 -55.48
CA PRO A 173 -9.32 -39.29 -54.18
C PRO A 173 -7.79 -39.06 -54.30
N PRO A 174 -7.23 -37.97 -53.76
CA PRO A 174 -5.79 -37.83 -53.65
C PRO A 174 -5.25 -38.67 -52.48
N GLN A 175 -4.15 -39.37 -52.71
CA GLN A 175 -3.41 -40.18 -51.74
C GLN A 175 -2.89 -39.34 -50.56
N PRO A 176 -2.68 -39.96 -49.37
CA PRO A 176 -2.22 -39.25 -48.18
C PRO A 176 -0.71 -38.96 -48.26
N ALA A 177 -0.35 -37.67 -48.16
CA ALA A 177 1.02 -37.24 -47.96
C ALA A 177 1.49 -37.54 -46.51
N PRO A 178 2.80 -37.74 -46.26
CA PRO A 178 3.29 -38.09 -44.93
C PRO A 178 3.19 -36.91 -43.96
N ILE A 179 2.62 -37.18 -42.78
CA ILE A 179 2.50 -36.23 -41.67
C ILE A 179 3.90 -35.90 -41.15
N GLN A 180 4.36 -34.66 -41.32
CA GLN A 180 5.50 -34.14 -40.56
C GLN A 180 5.01 -33.65 -39.19
N PRO A 181 5.70 -33.97 -38.08
CA PRO A 181 5.31 -33.49 -36.76
C PRO A 181 5.52 -31.97 -36.65
N PRO A 182 4.67 -31.26 -35.90
CA PRO A 182 4.82 -29.83 -35.70
C PRO A 182 6.13 -29.52 -34.95
N THR A 183 6.86 -28.52 -35.41
CA THR A 183 8.01 -27.95 -34.72
C THR A 183 7.57 -27.31 -33.39
N PRO A 184 8.35 -27.46 -32.31
CA PRO A 184 8.02 -26.85 -31.02
C PRO A 184 8.16 -25.32 -31.07
N PRO A 185 7.35 -24.57 -30.29
CA PRO A 185 7.49 -23.12 -30.18
C PRO A 185 8.84 -22.74 -29.53
N PRO A 186 9.38 -21.54 -29.83
CA PRO A 186 10.64 -21.10 -29.24
C PRO A 186 10.51 -20.97 -27.72
N ALA A 187 11.53 -21.46 -27.01
CA ALA A 187 11.61 -21.37 -25.56
C ALA A 187 11.63 -19.91 -25.10
N LEU A 188 10.75 -19.57 -24.15
CA LEU A 188 10.81 -18.31 -23.41
C LEU A 188 12.11 -18.29 -22.57
N PRO A 189 12.81 -17.14 -22.51
CA PRO A 189 14.01 -17.03 -21.68
C PRO A 189 13.65 -17.14 -20.19
N PRO A 190 14.52 -17.72 -19.34
CA PRO A 190 14.28 -17.82 -17.92
C PRO A 190 14.29 -16.42 -17.30
N THR A 191 13.26 -16.13 -16.50
CA THR A 191 13.27 -14.99 -15.59
C THR A 191 14.32 -15.21 -14.51
N PRO A 192 15.33 -14.34 -14.35
CA PRO A 192 16.17 -14.40 -13.17
C PRO A 192 15.36 -13.90 -11.97
N THR A 193 14.97 -14.84 -11.12
CA THR A 193 14.72 -14.58 -9.71
C THR A 193 16.07 -14.30 -9.07
N SER A 194 16.35 -13.04 -8.75
CA SER A 194 16.91 -12.63 -7.45
C SER A 194 17.37 -11.18 -7.52
N SER A 195 16.86 -10.41 -6.57
CA SER A 195 17.51 -9.33 -5.85
C SER A 195 18.91 -8.93 -6.31
N MET A 196 19.08 -7.67 -6.69
CA MET A 196 20.08 -6.79 -6.08
C MET A 196 19.57 -5.35 -6.19
N TYR A 197 19.45 -4.73 -5.02
CA TYR A 197 19.25 -3.31 -4.84
C TYR A 197 20.47 -2.59 -5.44
N THR A 198 20.31 -1.94 -6.59
CA THR A 198 21.28 -0.97 -7.08
C THR A 198 20.56 0.32 -7.45
N GLN A 199 20.86 1.33 -6.65
CA GLN A 199 20.37 2.69 -6.70
C GLN A 199 20.60 3.29 -8.10
N ARG A 200 19.52 3.64 -8.81
CA ARG A 200 19.60 4.42 -10.05
C ARG A 200 19.41 5.90 -9.71
N THR A 201 20.51 6.63 -9.57
CA THR A 201 20.55 8.08 -9.71
C THR A 201 20.36 8.43 -11.18
N THR A 202 19.18 8.91 -11.54
CA THR A 202 18.99 9.80 -12.70
C THR A 202 17.92 10.83 -12.33
N THR A 203 18.37 12.06 -12.14
CA THR A 203 17.56 13.28 -12.16
C THR A 203 16.76 13.32 -13.46
N ALA A 204 15.44 13.25 -13.36
CA ALA A 204 14.53 13.56 -14.45
C ALA A 204 13.45 14.49 -13.89
N ASP A 205 13.52 15.74 -14.33
CA ASP A 205 12.61 16.82 -14.02
C ASP A 205 11.15 16.41 -14.27
N TYR A 206 10.37 16.38 -13.20
CA TYR A 206 8.91 16.25 -13.28
C TYR A 206 8.33 17.62 -13.62
N SER A 207 8.36 17.98 -14.89
CA SER A 207 7.60 19.12 -15.40
C SER A 207 7.33 18.92 -16.88
N THR A 208 6.05 18.72 -17.21
CA THR A 208 5.39 18.71 -18.53
C THR A 208 4.77 17.35 -18.89
N ILE A 209 3.63 17.05 -18.29
CA ILE A 209 2.58 16.26 -18.96
C ILE A 209 1.27 17.00 -18.74
N SER A 210 0.92 17.86 -19.69
CA SER A 210 -0.44 18.37 -19.85
C SER A 210 -0.88 18.08 -21.28
N ASN A 211 -2.01 17.36 -21.36
CA ASN A 211 -2.91 17.17 -22.49
C ASN A 211 -2.33 16.59 -23.77
N GLU A 212 -2.53 15.27 -23.96
CA GLU A 212 -3.13 14.79 -25.21
C GLU A 212 -4.26 13.80 -24.92
N ASN A 213 -5.43 14.20 -25.42
CA ASN A 213 -6.72 13.53 -25.36
C ASN A 213 -6.72 12.37 -26.37
N VAL A 214 -6.69 11.12 -25.89
CA VAL A 214 -6.89 9.94 -26.75
C VAL A 214 -8.29 9.39 -26.51
N SER A 215 -9.19 9.71 -27.43
CA SER A 215 -10.54 9.19 -27.52
C SER A 215 -10.52 7.68 -27.80
N TYR A 216 -10.60 6.87 -26.76
CA TYR A 216 -10.75 5.40 -26.86
C TYR A 216 -12.23 5.02 -26.78
N PHE A 217 -13.00 5.34 -27.82
CA PHE A 217 -14.22 4.62 -28.21
C PHE A 217 -14.54 4.99 -29.66
N GLY A 218 -14.29 4.04 -30.55
CA GLY A 218 -14.62 4.06 -31.98
C GLY A 218 -14.55 2.64 -32.50
#